data_AF-A0A369JG84-F1
#
_entry.id   AF-A0A369JG84-F1
#
_cell.length_a   1.000
_cell.length_b   1.000
_cell.length_c   1.000
_cell.angle_alpha   90.00
_cell.angle_beta   90.00
_cell.angle_gamma   90.00
#
_symmetry.space_group_name_H-M   'P 1'
#
loop_
_entity.id
_entity.type
_entity.pdbx_description
1 polymer ?
#
loop_
_entity_poly.entity_id
_entity_poly.type
_entity_poly.pdbx_seq_one_letter_code
_entity_poly.pdbx_strand_id
1 'polypeptide(L)'
;MTWATVNFCPERISAVACEGLMKALVGSCGRQGMPTGPPVAIESGISFAVEKALTSVLSKAQTKLGSNFKKESFIVIVVLSGKMKAVRARVKHWGDITEGVLTQCLCDDKVLKANDQYWGNVALKLNARLGGYNALTRSTVLQELQKQPFMIMGADVGHPSPGVRKPSVTSLVWSYDEYATRYAAYTRIQHPRLEVIDGLKDMVKDAITAFGMRNRASPKRVIFFRDGVSEGEFESIAEKEVGAIKDAIDEIWNERKLQDTKPLLTFIVVGKSHHVVFFPQDESSQDRTGNVRAGFVADEGLRHPVTLDFYLQSHAAVKGTSRSSHYSVLLDENFSANIDKLQELAFALCHVYAKATRSVSIPAPVYYADLVCARGEFHFRPDSNLAFTDDSTMTSNSAPFDIAPWEKGFLPVNRASNKTMYFL
;
A
#
# COMPACT_ATOMS: atom_id res chain seq x y z
N MET A 1 -2.85 -0.33 -22.41
CA MET A 1 -1.58 -0.04 -21.69
C MET A 1 -0.49 0.34 -22.68
N THR A 2 0.22 1.45 -22.42
CA THR A 2 1.38 1.92 -23.20
C THR A 2 2.62 1.83 -22.31
N TRP A 3 3.69 1.21 -22.81
CA TRP A 3 4.80 0.82 -21.93
C TRP A 3 6.09 0.57 -22.70
N ALA A 4 7.21 0.54 -21.97
CA ALA A 4 8.52 0.16 -22.50
C ALA A 4 9.27 -0.74 -21.51
N THR A 5 10.38 -1.33 -21.96
CA THR A 5 11.19 -2.26 -21.14
C THR A 5 12.64 -1.83 -21.06
N VAL A 6 13.24 -1.94 -19.86
CA VAL A 6 14.69 -1.85 -19.66
C VAL A 6 15.19 -3.12 -18.99
N ASN A 7 16.17 -3.79 -19.60
CA ASN A 7 16.78 -5.00 -19.10
C ASN A 7 18.17 -4.72 -18.53
N PHE A 8 18.34 -4.82 -17.22
CA PHE A 8 19.62 -4.69 -16.51
C PHE A 8 20.35 -6.03 -16.32
N CYS A 9 19.87 -7.11 -16.96
CA CYS A 9 20.50 -8.43 -16.91
C CYS A 9 20.75 -9.01 -18.32
N PRO A 10 21.40 -8.26 -19.24
CA PRO A 10 21.57 -8.69 -20.63
C PRO A 10 22.40 -9.98 -20.76
N GLU A 11 23.30 -10.26 -19.81
CA GLU A 11 24.12 -11.49 -19.79
C GLU A 11 23.30 -12.74 -19.47
N ARG A 12 22.22 -12.61 -18.71
CA ARG A 12 21.34 -13.75 -18.33
C ARG A 12 20.11 -13.85 -19.24
N ILE A 13 19.61 -12.71 -19.68
CA ILE A 13 18.41 -12.59 -20.50
C ILE A 13 18.81 -11.77 -21.72
N SER A 14 19.09 -12.44 -22.83
CA SER A 14 19.42 -11.78 -24.10
C SER A 14 18.26 -10.91 -24.59
N ALA A 15 18.52 -10.00 -25.54
CA ALA A 15 17.49 -9.15 -26.12
C ALA A 15 16.31 -9.97 -26.70
N VAL A 16 16.62 -11.05 -27.43
CA VAL A 16 15.61 -11.95 -28.02
C VAL A 16 14.80 -12.67 -26.93
N ALA A 17 15.45 -13.13 -25.87
CA ALA A 17 14.76 -13.76 -24.74
C ALA A 17 13.84 -12.74 -24.03
N CYS A 18 14.31 -11.51 -23.83
CA CYS A 18 13.52 -10.43 -23.25
C CYS A 18 12.27 -10.12 -24.09
N GLU A 19 12.39 -10.06 -25.42
CA GLU A 19 11.25 -9.91 -26.33
C GLU A 19 10.22 -11.04 -26.17
N GLY A 20 10.70 -12.29 -26.12
CA GLY A 20 9.83 -13.45 -25.89
C GLY A 20 9.05 -13.36 -24.57
N LEU A 21 9.71 -12.95 -23.50
CA LEU A 21 9.09 -12.74 -22.19
C LEU A 21 8.04 -11.61 -22.23
N MET A 22 8.35 -10.51 -22.92
CA MET A 22 7.40 -9.40 -23.08
C MET A 22 6.18 -9.81 -23.90
N LYS A 23 6.34 -10.66 -24.93
CA LYS A 23 5.21 -11.25 -25.66
C LYS A 23 4.34 -12.14 -24.76
N ALA A 24 4.94 -12.93 -23.88
CA ALA A 24 4.20 -13.75 -22.91
C ALA A 24 3.36 -12.89 -21.94
N LEU A 25 3.93 -11.79 -21.45
CA LEU A 25 3.19 -10.82 -20.64
C LEU A 25 2.02 -10.21 -21.41
N VAL A 26 2.22 -9.77 -22.66
CA VAL A 26 1.15 -9.23 -23.51
C VAL A 26 -0.01 -10.22 -23.64
N GLY A 27 0.31 -11.50 -23.91
CA GLY A 27 -0.70 -12.56 -24.01
C GLY A 27 -1.48 -12.77 -22.70
N SER A 28 -0.78 -12.76 -21.56
CA SER A 28 -1.42 -12.91 -20.24
C SER A 28 -2.31 -11.72 -19.88
N CYS A 29 -1.88 -10.49 -20.18
CA CYS A 29 -2.68 -9.28 -20.02
C CYS A 29 -3.96 -9.35 -20.87
N GLY A 30 -3.84 -9.78 -22.13
CA GLY A 30 -4.99 -9.98 -23.02
C GLY A 30 -6.00 -11.01 -22.49
N ARG A 31 -5.53 -12.16 -22.00
CA ARG A 31 -6.40 -13.19 -21.38
C ARG A 31 -7.15 -12.71 -20.14
N GLN A 32 -6.61 -11.72 -19.43
CA GLN A 32 -7.22 -11.12 -18.24
C GLN A 32 -8.05 -9.86 -18.54
N GLY A 33 -8.34 -9.57 -19.80
CA GLY A 33 -9.16 -8.41 -20.17
C GLY A 33 -8.41 -7.07 -20.11
N MET A 34 -7.08 -7.09 -20.06
CA MET A 34 -6.21 -5.90 -20.17
C MET A 34 -5.48 -5.90 -21.52
N PRO A 35 -6.17 -5.61 -22.65
CA PRO A 35 -5.53 -5.62 -23.97
C PRO A 35 -4.39 -4.59 -24.02
N THR A 36 -3.23 -5.04 -24.48
CA THR A 36 -2.03 -4.23 -24.62
C THR A 36 -1.25 -4.63 -25.86
N GLY A 37 -0.59 -3.67 -26.49
CA GLY A 37 0.36 -3.94 -27.57
C GLY A 37 1.75 -4.32 -27.05
N PRO A 38 2.68 -4.64 -27.95
CA PRO A 38 4.08 -4.83 -27.60
C PRO A 38 4.69 -3.56 -26.98
N PRO A 39 5.80 -3.67 -26.24
CA PRO A 39 6.48 -2.50 -25.69
C PRO A 39 6.92 -1.56 -26.81
N VAL A 40 6.81 -0.26 -26.56
CA VAL A 40 7.14 0.80 -27.53
C VAL A 40 8.64 0.81 -27.86
N ALA A 41 9.45 0.47 -26.86
CA ALA A 41 10.89 0.27 -26.94
C ALA A 41 11.35 -0.77 -25.91
N ILE A 42 12.43 -1.49 -26.24
CA ILE A 42 13.15 -2.38 -25.33
C ILE A 42 14.61 -1.96 -25.35
N GLU A 43 15.20 -1.73 -24.19
CA GLU A 43 16.60 -1.35 -24.05
C GLU A 43 17.34 -2.26 -23.07
N SER A 44 18.66 -2.33 -23.22
CA SER A 44 19.53 -2.90 -22.21
C SER A 44 20.18 -1.77 -21.41
N GLY A 45 20.17 -1.92 -20.09
CA GLY A 45 20.81 -0.99 -19.15
C GLY A 45 21.99 -1.64 -18.45
N ILE A 46 22.84 -0.80 -17.85
CA ILE A 46 23.96 -1.19 -16.99
C ILE A 46 23.76 -0.59 -15.61
N SER A 47 24.16 -1.33 -14.57
CA SER A 47 23.84 -1.00 -13.17
C SER A 47 24.38 0.35 -12.68
N PHE A 48 25.39 0.91 -13.34
CA PHE A 48 25.98 2.21 -12.99
C PHE A 48 25.32 3.40 -13.71
N ALA A 49 24.43 3.15 -14.67
CA ALA A 49 23.77 4.20 -15.46
C ALA A 49 22.25 3.97 -15.55
N VAL A 50 21.63 3.67 -14.40
CA VAL A 50 20.22 3.29 -14.28
C VAL A 50 19.31 4.39 -14.81
N GLU A 51 19.48 5.61 -14.31
CA GLU A 51 18.67 6.78 -14.66
C GLU A 51 18.84 7.12 -16.16
N LYS A 52 20.06 7.01 -16.68
CA LYS A 52 20.33 7.24 -18.11
C LYS A 52 19.54 6.27 -19.00
N ALA A 53 19.51 4.98 -18.65
CA ALA A 53 18.75 3.98 -19.41
C ALA A 53 17.23 4.21 -19.32
N LEU A 54 16.72 4.53 -18.13
CA LEU A 54 15.30 4.81 -17.92
C LEU A 54 14.85 6.08 -18.64
N THR A 55 15.64 7.16 -18.57
CA THR A 55 15.36 8.40 -19.29
C THR A 55 15.45 8.18 -20.81
N SER A 56 16.42 7.41 -21.30
CA SER A 56 16.54 7.12 -22.73
C SER A 56 15.31 6.42 -23.28
N VAL A 57 14.82 5.37 -22.60
CA VAL A 57 13.65 4.62 -23.05
C VAL A 57 12.37 5.47 -22.98
N LEU A 58 12.26 6.35 -21.96
CA LEU A 58 11.16 7.29 -21.83
C LEU A 58 11.14 8.30 -23.00
N SER A 59 12.29 8.89 -23.33
CA SER A 59 12.40 9.81 -24.46
C SER A 59 12.07 9.14 -25.79
N LYS A 60 12.52 7.90 -26.03
CA LYS A 60 12.14 7.15 -27.23
C LYS A 60 10.62 6.90 -27.29
N ALA A 61 10.00 6.57 -26.16
CA ALA A 61 8.56 6.41 -26.10
C ALA A 61 7.84 7.72 -26.42
N GLN A 62 8.29 8.84 -25.87
CA GLN A 62 7.74 10.17 -26.17
C GLN A 62 7.85 10.51 -27.66
N THR A 63 9.02 10.31 -28.27
CA THR A 63 9.22 10.58 -29.71
C THR A 63 8.32 9.69 -30.57
N LYS A 64 8.23 8.40 -30.26
CA LYS A 64 7.46 7.43 -31.08
C LYS A 64 5.95 7.61 -30.94
N LEU A 65 5.47 8.04 -29.78
CA LEU A 65 4.04 8.22 -29.52
C LEU A 65 3.55 9.64 -29.80
N GLY A 66 4.43 10.64 -29.80
CA GLY A 66 4.10 12.04 -30.05
C GLY A 66 2.97 12.52 -29.14
N SER A 67 1.93 13.11 -29.75
CA SER A 67 0.74 13.60 -29.03
C SER A 67 -0.06 12.51 -28.29
N ASN A 68 0.14 11.23 -28.62
CA ASN A 68 -0.52 10.11 -27.93
C ASN A 68 0.20 9.71 -26.63
N PHE A 69 1.37 10.27 -26.34
CA PHE A 69 2.08 9.98 -25.08
C PHE A 69 1.35 10.60 -23.89
N LYS A 70 1.02 9.76 -22.89
CA LYS A 70 0.44 10.19 -21.61
C LYS A 70 1.29 9.64 -20.48
N LYS A 71 1.94 10.52 -19.72
CA LYS A 71 2.92 10.12 -18.68
C LYS A 71 2.24 9.32 -17.55
N GLU A 72 1.04 9.72 -17.17
CA GLU A 72 0.25 9.16 -16.07
C GLU A 72 -0.23 7.72 -16.32
N SER A 73 -0.24 7.29 -17.59
CA SER A 73 -0.65 5.94 -18.00
C SER A 73 0.47 5.15 -18.69
N PHE A 74 1.71 5.64 -18.58
CA PHE A 74 2.89 4.99 -19.11
C PHE A 74 3.61 4.18 -18.02
N ILE A 75 4.00 2.94 -18.36
CA ILE A 75 4.77 2.06 -17.47
C ILE A 75 6.13 1.72 -18.08
N VAL A 76 7.18 1.75 -17.27
CA VAL A 76 8.46 1.12 -17.58
C VAL A 76 8.57 -0.21 -16.83
N ILE A 77 8.65 -1.31 -17.58
CA ILE A 77 8.96 -2.64 -17.05
C ILE A 77 10.47 -2.79 -16.95
N VAL A 78 10.97 -3.13 -15.79
CA VAL A 78 12.41 -3.22 -15.52
C VAL A 78 12.77 -4.65 -15.14
N VAL A 79 13.58 -5.31 -15.97
CA VAL A 79 14.13 -6.62 -15.62
C VAL A 79 15.46 -6.41 -14.90
N LEU A 80 15.57 -6.93 -13.67
CA LEU A 80 16.77 -6.77 -12.84
C LEU A 80 16.99 -7.99 -11.95
N SER A 81 18.21 -8.17 -11.44
CA SER A 81 18.48 -9.27 -10.51
C SER A 81 17.95 -8.97 -9.12
N GLY A 82 17.32 -9.96 -8.47
CA GLY A 82 16.80 -9.81 -7.10
C GLY A 82 17.86 -9.39 -6.08
N LYS A 83 19.14 -9.61 -6.38
CA LYS A 83 20.29 -9.21 -5.55
C LYS A 83 20.67 -7.72 -5.72
N MET A 84 20.23 -7.06 -6.79
CA MET A 84 20.58 -5.67 -7.11
C MET A 84 19.65 -4.66 -6.42
N LYS A 85 19.65 -4.64 -5.08
CA LYS A 85 18.83 -3.71 -4.28
C LYS A 85 19.08 -2.23 -4.65
N ALA A 86 20.34 -1.85 -4.87
CA ALA A 86 20.71 -0.48 -5.26
C ALA A 86 20.11 -0.05 -6.61
N VAL A 87 20.09 -0.94 -7.62
CA VAL A 87 19.45 -0.67 -8.92
C VAL A 87 17.95 -0.49 -8.74
N ARG A 88 17.30 -1.35 -7.93
CA ARG A 88 15.89 -1.20 -7.62
C ARG A 88 15.58 0.14 -6.93
N ALA A 89 16.41 0.55 -5.96
CA ALA A 89 16.24 1.83 -5.28
C ALA A 89 16.33 3.01 -6.26
N ARG A 90 17.33 3.01 -7.16
CA ARG A 90 17.46 3.99 -8.24
C ARG A 90 16.25 4.01 -9.18
N VAL A 91 15.75 2.84 -9.61
CA VAL A 91 14.54 2.74 -10.44
C VAL A 91 13.32 3.35 -9.75
N LYS A 92 13.12 3.07 -8.45
CA LYS A 92 11.99 3.57 -7.69
C LYS A 92 12.10 5.06 -7.40
N HIS A 93 13.28 5.55 -7.04
CA HIS A 93 13.53 6.98 -6.89
C HIS A 93 13.30 7.75 -8.20
N TRP A 94 13.83 7.23 -9.32
CA TRP A 94 13.63 7.83 -10.64
C TRP A 94 12.15 7.86 -11.01
N GLY A 95 11.42 6.74 -10.86
CA GLY A 95 10.02 6.63 -11.26
C GLY A 95 9.06 7.37 -10.35
N ASP A 96 9.12 7.14 -9.04
CA ASP A 96 8.12 7.64 -8.10
C ASP A 96 8.35 9.11 -7.71
N ILE A 97 9.62 9.53 -7.62
CA ILE A 97 10.01 10.83 -7.06
C ILE A 97 10.43 11.81 -8.15
N THR A 98 11.36 11.40 -9.01
CA THR A 98 11.97 12.33 -9.99
C THR A 98 11.05 12.56 -11.19
N GLU A 99 10.68 11.49 -11.90
CA GLU A 99 9.95 11.59 -13.15
C GLU A 99 8.44 11.51 -12.99
N GLY A 100 7.91 10.73 -12.05
CA GLY A 100 6.48 10.46 -12.00
C GLY A 100 6.04 9.53 -13.13
N VAL A 101 6.80 8.45 -13.33
CA VAL A 101 6.52 7.36 -14.27
C VAL A 101 6.39 6.06 -13.50
N LEU A 102 5.33 5.32 -13.76
CA LEU A 102 5.08 4.05 -13.10
C LEU A 102 6.14 3.02 -13.52
N THR A 103 6.67 2.27 -12.55
CA THR A 103 7.68 1.23 -12.80
C THR A 103 7.26 -0.13 -12.24
N GLN A 104 7.49 -1.20 -13.01
CA GLN A 104 7.31 -2.59 -12.57
C GLN A 104 8.61 -3.36 -12.70
N CYS A 105 9.26 -3.65 -11.57
CA CYS A 105 10.46 -4.47 -11.54
C CYS A 105 10.11 -5.96 -11.62
N LEU A 106 10.79 -6.71 -12.49
CA LEU A 106 10.70 -8.16 -12.63
C LEU A 106 12.06 -8.77 -12.27
N CYS A 107 12.07 -9.70 -11.32
CA CYS A 107 13.30 -10.38 -10.92
C CYS A 107 13.68 -11.43 -11.97
N ASP A 108 14.92 -11.40 -12.44
CA ASP A 108 15.47 -12.29 -13.46
C ASP A 108 15.23 -13.79 -13.17
N ASP A 109 15.51 -14.23 -11.95
CA ASP A 109 15.31 -15.60 -11.46
C ASP A 109 13.86 -16.08 -11.51
N LYS A 110 12.90 -15.17 -11.30
CA LYS A 110 11.46 -15.46 -11.36
C LYS A 110 10.93 -15.40 -12.79
N VAL A 111 11.39 -14.42 -13.58
CA VAL A 111 10.99 -14.23 -14.98
C VAL A 111 11.43 -15.40 -15.85
N LEU A 112 12.64 -15.95 -15.61
CA LEU A 112 13.13 -17.12 -16.32
C LEU A 112 12.30 -18.39 -16.07
N LYS A 113 11.55 -18.43 -14.96
CA LYS A 113 10.63 -19.52 -14.58
C LYS A 113 9.17 -19.11 -14.70
N ALA A 114 8.89 -18.03 -15.43
CA ALA A 114 7.55 -17.47 -15.51
C ALA A 114 6.58 -18.44 -16.18
N ASN A 115 5.48 -18.73 -15.48
CA ASN A 115 4.32 -19.45 -16.00
C ASN A 115 3.12 -18.50 -16.08
N ASP A 116 1.97 -19.02 -16.50
CA ASP A 116 0.74 -18.22 -16.62
C ASP A 116 0.33 -17.59 -15.29
N GLN A 117 0.51 -18.28 -14.16
CA GLN A 117 0.21 -17.72 -12.83
C GLN A 117 1.12 -16.54 -12.48
N TYR A 118 2.41 -16.61 -12.83
CA TYR A 118 3.35 -15.50 -12.62
C TYR A 118 2.91 -14.27 -13.41
N TRP A 119 2.64 -14.44 -14.70
CA TRP A 119 2.19 -13.34 -15.56
C TRP A 119 0.81 -12.80 -15.13
N GLY A 120 -0.07 -13.69 -14.67
CA GLY A 120 -1.31 -13.36 -13.96
C GLY A 120 -1.09 -12.33 -12.86
N ASN A 121 -0.23 -12.69 -11.91
CA ASN A 121 0.08 -11.83 -10.77
C ASN A 121 0.79 -10.52 -11.16
N VAL A 122 1.57 -10.50 -12.25
CA VAL A 122 2.17 -9.27 -12.78
C VAL A 122 1.09 -8.38 -13.40
N ALA A 123 0.18 -8.93 -14.21
CA ALA A 123 -0.90 -8.19 -14.83
C ALA A 123 -1.83 -7.52 -13.80
N LEU A 124 -2.15 -8.21 -12.69
CA LEU A 124 -2.91 -7.64 -11.57
C LEU A 124 -2.27 -6.34 -11.05
N LYS A 125 -0.94 -6.34 -10.88
CA LYS A 125 -0.20 -5.16 -10.42
C LYS A 125 -0.22 -4.05 -11.45
N LEU A 126 -0.03 -4.39 -12.73
CA LEU A 126 -0.03 -3.40 -13.81
C LEU A 126 -1.39 -2.72 -13.93
N ASN A 127 -2.48 -3.48 -13.95
CA ASN A 127 -3.83 -2.96 -14.06
C ASN A 127 -4.17 -2.02 -12.90
N ALA A 128 -3.87 -2.42 -11.66
CA ALA A 128 -4.11 -1.60 -10.48
C ALA A 128 -3.30 -0.29 -10.47
N ARG A 129 -2.02 -0.32 -10.88
CA ARG A 129 -1.20 0.90 -10.99
C ARG A 129 -1.72 1.87 -12.06
N LEU A 130 -2.30 1.34 -13.14
CA LEU A 130 -2.94 2.13 -14.20
C LEU A 130 -4.36 2.61 -13.83
N GLY A 131 -4.82 2.35 -12.60
CA GLY A 131 -6.12 2.79 -12.11
C GLY A 131 -7.31 1.92 -12.54
N GLY A 132 -7.04 0.74 -13.09
CA GLY A 132 -8.04 -0.28 -13.41
C GLY A 132 -8.51 -1.07 -12.19
N TYR A 133 -9.57 -1.84 -12.38
CA TYR A 133 -10.15 -2.72 -11.36
C TYR A 133 -9.84 -4.18 -11.68
N ASN A 134 -9.28 -4.92 -10.72
CA ASN A 134 -9.02 -6.36 -10.87
C ASN A 134 -10.25 -7.20 -10.52
N ALA A 135 -10.92 -6.84 -9.41
CA ALA A 135 -12.16 -7.44 -8.95
C ALA A 135 -12.92 -6.41 -8.10
N LEU A 136 -14.23 -6.58 -8.00
CA LEU A 136 -15.08 -5.77 -7.12
C LEU A 136 -15.66 -6.67 -6.04
N THR A 137 -15.41 -6.32 -4.78
CA THR A 137 -15.97 -7.05 -3.64
C THR A 137 -17.39 -6.57 -3.35
N ARG A 138 -18.28 -7.49 -2.99
CA ARG A 138 -19.66 -7.19 -2.59
C ARG A 138 -19.91 -7.74 -1.19
N SER A 139 -20.48 -6.92 -0.34
CA SER A 139 -20.98 -7.29 0.99
C SER A 139 -22.14 -6.37 1.35
N THR A 140 -22.98 -6.77 2.28
CA THR A 140 -24.15 -6.00 2.73
C THR A 140 -23.69 -4.66 3.30
N VAL A 141 -22.62 -4.68 4.10
CA VAL A 141 -22.06 -3.45 4.71
C VAL A 141 -21.43 -2.53 3.67
N LEU A 142 -20.71 -3.05 2.68
CA LEU A 142 -20.17 -2.21 1.60
C LEU A 142 -21.29 -1.57 0.78
N GLN A 143 -22.36 -2.32 0.48
CA GLN A 143 -23.54 -1.78 -0.19
C GLN A 143 -24.27 -0.72 0.65
N GLU A 144 -24.29 -0.87 1.97
CA GLU A 144 -24.80 0.17 2.87
C GLU A 144 -23.95 1.43 2.81
N LEU A 145 -22.62 1.30 2.88
CA LEU A 145 -21.68 2.42 2.77
C LEU A 145 -21.81 3.15 1.43
N GLN A 146 -22.02 2.41 0.33
CA GLN A 146 -22.21 2.95 -1.03
C GLN A 146 -23.41 3.88 -1.20
N LYS A 147 -24.37 3.90 -0.26
CA LYS A 147 -25.53 4.81 -0.31
C LYS A 147 -25.13 6.28 -0.21
N GLN A 148 -23.93 6.57 0.31
CA GLN A 148 -23.36 7.90 0.42
C GLN A 148 -21.86 7.86 0.10
N PRO A 149 -21.22 8.99 -0.27
CA PRO A 149 -19.76 9.01 -0.43
C PRO A 149 -19.08 8.58 0.87
N PHE A 150 -18.20 7.58 0.80
CA PHE A 150 -17.45 7.09 1.97
C PHE A 150 -15.96 6.96 1.63
N MET A 151 -15.14 6.92 2.67
CA MET A 151 -13.70 6.76 2.55
C MET A 151 -13.20 5.70 3.54
N ILE A 152 -12.44 4.74 3.02
CA ILE A 152 -11.68 3.79 3.82
C ILE A 152 -10.23 4.28 3.88
N MET A 153 -9.70 4.46 5.07
CA MET A 153 -8.31 4.83 5.32
C MET A 153 -7.55 3.69 5.98
N GLY A 154 -6.25 3.61 5.69
CA GLY A 154 -5.29 2.74 6.36
C GLY A 154 -4.07 3.54 6.76
N ALA A 155 -3.55 3.30 7.96
CA ALA A 155 -2.34 3.97 8.42
C ALA A 155 -1.42 3.00 9.18
N ASP A 156 -0.12 3.25 9.04
CA ASP A 156 0.95 2.44 9.62
C ASP A 156 2.17 3.31 9.93
N VAL A 157 2.99 2.83 10.88
CA VAL A 157 4.30 3.37 11.22
C VAL A 157 5.35 2.28 11.07
N GLY A 158 6.16 2.40 10.02
CA GLY A 158 7.30 1.53 9.77
C GLY A 158 8.52 1.97 10.58
N HIS A 159 8.85 1.22 11.63
CA HIS A 159 10.08 1.43 12.40
C HIS A 159 11.31 0.79 11.74
N PRO A 160 12.50 1.38 11.92
CA PRO A 160 13.75 0.71 11.57
C PRO A 160 14.01 -0.49 12.49
N SER A 161 14.85 -1.41 12.03
CA SER A 161 15.28 -2.57 12.82
C SER A 161 15.84 -2.16 14.20
N PRO A 162 15.71 -3.03 15.22
CA PRO A 162 16.31 -2.78 16.54
C PRO A 162 17.79 -2.39 16.43
N GLY A 163 18.20 -1.36 17.17
CA GLY A 163 19.58 -0.85 17.14
C GLY A 163 19.91 0.09 15.99
N VAL A 164 19.06 0.20 14.96
CA VAL A 164 19.28 1.12 13.83
C VAL A 164 18.73 2.52 14.14
N ARG A 165 19.52 3.55 13.84
CA ARG A 165 19.19 4.95 14.13
C ARG A 165 18.72 5.70 12.87
N LYS A 166 17.51 5.38 12.43
CA LYS A 166 16.85 5.99 11.25
C LYS A 166 15.46 6.48 11.64
N PRO A 167 14.90 7.48 10.95
CA PRO A 167 13.53 7.92 11.24
C PRO A 167 12.54 6.77 11.03
N SER A 168 11.43 6.82 11.76
CA SER A 168 10.26 6.00 11.41
C SER A 168 9.61 6.59 10.16
N VAL A 169 9.03 5.75 9.32
CA VAL A 169 8.24 6.17 8.16
C VAL A 169 6.78 6.01 8.50
N THR A 170 5.97 7.05 8.29
CA THR A 170 4.52 6.95 8.45
C THR A 170 3.83 6.96 7.10
N SER A 171 2.65 6.34 7.06
CA SER A 171 1.82 6.33 5.86
C SER A 171 0.35 6.52 6.20
N LEU A 172 -0.34 7.20 5.29
CA LEU A 172 -1.80 7.26 5.24
C LEU A 172 -2.24 6.91 3.83
N VAL A 173 -2.95 5.80 3.68
CA VAL A 173 -3.64 5.44 2.44
C VAL A 173 -5.13 5.71 2.57
N TRP A 174 -5.77 6.06 1.45
CA TRP A 174 -7.18 6.38 1.45
C TRP A 174 -7.84 5.98 0.14
N SER A 175 -9.03 5.38 0.22
CA SER A 175 -9.83 4.97 -0.93
C SER A 175 -10.51 6.19 -1.55
N TYR A 176 -10.70 6.17 -2.86
CA TYR A 176 -11.32 7.30 -3.57
C TYR A 176 -12.44 6.93 -4.52
N ASP A 177 -12.78 5.64 -4.60
CA ASP A 177 -13.87 5.09 -5.40
C ASP A 177 -14.93 4.44 -4.51
N GLU A 178 -16.13 4.26 -5.07
CA GLU A 178 -17.29 3.67 -4.39
C GLU A 178 -17.12 2.17 -4.06
N TYR A 179 -16.11 1.49 -4.60
CA TYR A 179 -15.84 0.07 -4.35
C TYR A 179 -14.70 -0.17 -3.36
N ALA A 180 -14.16 0.91 -2.77
CA ALA A 180 -13.00 0.88 -1.88
C ALA A 180 -11.80 0.11 -2.47
N THR A 181 -11.63 0.12 -3.80
CA THR A 181 -10.64 -0.71 -4.52
C THR A 181 -9.41 0.08 -4.93
N ARG A 182 -9.54 1.39 -5.12
CA ARG A 182 -8.46 2.25 -5.59
C ARG A 182 -8.07 3.25 -4.50
N TYR A 183 -6.77 3.31 -4.25
CA TYR A 183 -6.21 4.09 -3.16
C TYR A 183 -5.17 5.09 -3.65
N ALA A 184 -5.05 6.19 -2.92
CA ALA A 184 -3.91 7.09 -2.96
C ALA A 184 -3.21 7.04 -1.60
N ALA A 185 -2.00 7.60 -1.53
CA ALA A 185 -1.17 7.52 -0.34
C ALA A 185 -0.39 8.81 -0.07
N TYR A 186 -0.25 9.13 1.21
CA TYR A 186 0.70 10.09 1.75
C TYR A 186 1.71 9.35 2.62
N THR A 187 2.92 9.89 2.69
CA THR A 187 3.98 9.38 3.56
C THR A 187 4.80 10.53 4.11
N ARG A 188 5.22 10.37 5.36
CA ARG A 188 6.12 11.30 6.07
C ARG A 188 7.17 10.49 6.80
N ILE A 189 8.12 11.20 7.38
CA ILE A 189 9.07 10.64 8.34
C ILE A 189 8.86 11.33 9.68
N GLN A 190 9.20 10.63 10.76
CA GLN A 190 9.13 11.16 12.11
C GLN A 190 10.24 10.59 13.00
N HIS A 191 10.28 11.04 14.24
CA HIS A 191 11.29 10.57 15.20
C HIS A 191 11.27 9.03 15.31
N PRO A 192 12.45 8.39 15.46
CA PRO A 192 12.55 6.95 15.52
C PRO A 192 11.72 6.38 16.67
N ARG A 193 10.97 5.31 16.41
CA ARG A 193 10.18 4.56 17.41
C ARG A 193 9.08 5.37 18.12
N LEU A 194 8.65 6.48 17.54
CA LEU A 194 7.41 7.13 17.93
C LEU A 194 6.24 6.40 17.24
N GLU A 195 5.30 5.85 18.01
CA GLU A 195 4.14 5.13 17.45
C GLU A 195 3.01 6.08 17.04
N VAL A 196 2.80 7.19 17.75
CA VAL A 196 1.82 8.20 17.35
C VAL A 196 2.22 8.79 16.00
N ILE A 197 1.29 8.83 15.03
CA ILE A 197 1.56 9.43 13.72
C ILE A 197 1.60 10.95 13.84
N ASP A 198 2.80 11.52 13.73
CA ASP A 198 2.99 12.96 13.70
C ASP A 198 2.48 13.55 12.38
N GLY A 199 1.80 14.69 12.47
CA GLY A 199 1.17 15.34 11.31
C GLY A 199 0.01 14.56 10.68
N LEU A 200 -0.62 13.62 11.41
CA LEU A 200 -1.80 12.89 10.91
C LEU A 200 -2.93 13.83 10.48
N LYS A 201 -3.17 14.90 11.26
CA LYS A 201 -4.16 15.95 10.98
C LYS A 201 -4.03 16.47 9.55
N ASP A 202 -2.82 16.86 9.14
CA ASP A 202 -2.57 17.40 7.81
C ASP A 202 -2.79 16.35 6.72
N MET A 203 -2.31 15.12 6.92
CA MET A 203 -2.48 14.05 5.93
C MET A 203 -3.97 13.73 5.70
N VAL A 204 -4.77 13.74 6.77
CA VAL A 204 -6.22 13.55 6.71
C VAL A 204 -6.90 14.74 6.04
N LYS A 205 -6.49 15.97 6.38
CA LYS A 205 -6.98 17.20 5.75
C LYS A 205 -6.76 17.17 4.23
N ASP A 206 -5.57 16.77 3.80
CA ASP A 206 -5.20 16.63 2.40
C ASP A 206 -5.99 15.52 1.71
N ALA A 207 -6.16 14.36 2.35
CA ALA A 207 -6.92 13.23 1.81
C ALA A 207 -8.40 13.56 1.60
N ILE A 208 -9.08 14.14 2.60
CA ILE A 208 -10.50 14.54 2.49
C ILE A 208 -10.66 15.65 1.45
N THR A 209 -9.75 16.62 1.43
CA THR A 209 -9.70 17.66 0.38
C THR A 209 -9.59 17.05 -1.02
N ALA A 210 -8.66 16.12 -1.22
CA ALA A 210 -8.41 15.49 -2.50
C ALA A 210 -9.59 14.61 -2.94
N PHE A 211 -10.24 13.90 -2.02
CA PHE A 211 -11.47 13.18 -2.28
C PHE A 211 -12.60 14.10 -2.73
N GLY A 212 -12.81 15.21 -2.03
CA GLY A 212 -13.82 16.21 -2.39
C GLY A 212 -13.59 16.79 -3.80
N MET A 213 -12.34 17.10 -4.14
CA MET A 213 -11.97 17.57 -5.48
C MET A 213 -12.22 16.50 -6.57
N ARG A 214 -11.96 15.23 -6.26
CA ARG A 214 -12.10 14.13 -7.21
C ARG A 214 -13.56 13.72 -7.44
N ASN A 215 -14.32 13.60 -6.36
CA ASN A 215 -15.67 13.08 -6.36
C ASN A 215 -16.75 14.17 -6.42
N ARG A 216 -16.34 15.44 -6.36
CA ARG A 216 -17.24 16.62 -6.27
C ARG A 216 -18.21 16.56 -5.09
N ALA A 217 -17.86 15.77 -4.07
CA ALA A 217 -18.61 15.58 -2.84
C ALA A 217 -17.62 15.18 -1.73
N SER A 218 -17.79 15.74 -0.55
CA SER A 218 -17.04 15.32 0.65
C SER A 218 -17.53 13.94 1.12
N PRO A 219 -16.67 13.13 1.75
CA PRO A 219 -17.11 11.89 2.36
C PRO A 219 -18.10 12.16 3.49
N LYS A 220 -19.07 11.27 3.66
CA LYS A 220 -20.05 11.21 4.75
C LYS A 220 -19.68 10.23 5.84
N ARG A 221 -18.80 9.29 5.51
CA ARG A 221 -18.32 8.25 6.41
C ARG A 221 -16.83 8.07 6.19
N VAL A 222 -16.06 8.05 7.27
CA VAL A 222 -14.64 7.73 7.30
C VAL A 222 -14.45 6.52 8.19
N ILE A 223 -13.88 5.45 7.64
CA ILE A 223 -13.50 4.26 8.38
C ILE A 223 -11.98 4.17 8.33
N PHE A 224 -11.34 4.24 9.49
CA PHE A 224 -9.90 4.34 9.64
C PHE A 224 -9.35 3.06 10.28
N PHE A 225 -8.45 2.37 9.57
CA PHE A 225 -7.73 1.20 10.08
C PHE A 225 -6.28 1.59 10.43
N ARG A 226 -5.87 1.34 11.68
CA ARG A 226 -4.52 1.64 12.18
C ARG A 226 -3.78 0.34 12.50
N ASP A 227 -2.65 0.07 11.83
CA ASP A 227 -1.77 -1.08 12.18
C ASP A 227 -0.89 -0.76 13.39
N GLY A 228 -0.05 -1.67 13.88
CA GLY A 228 1.19 -1.35 14.61
C GLY A 228 1.05 -0.94 16.08
N VAL A 229 -0.15 -0.64 16.57
CA VAL A 229 -0.36 -0.12 17.93
C VAL A 229 -0.51 -1.24 18.94
N SER A 230 0.21 -1.15 20.07
CA SER A 230 0.08 -2.09 21.20
C SER A 230 -1.10 -1.71 22.09
N GLU A 231 -1.74 -2.69 22.75
CA GLU A 231 -2.90 -2.45 23.63
C GLU A 231 -2.64 -1.40 24.72
N GLY A 232 -1.44 -1.41 25.31
CA GLY A 232 -1.03 -0.43 26.33
C GLY A 232 -0.92 1.01 25.82
N GLU A 233 -0.99 1.24 24.51
CA GLU A 233 -0.93 2.56 23.88
C GLU A 233 -2.29 3.04 23.36
N PHE A 234 -3.35 2.21 23.45
CA PHE A 234 -4.66 2.50 22.86
C PHE A 234 -5.26 3.81 23.35
N GLU A 235 -5.19 4.10 24.65
CA GLU A 235 -5.74 5.34 25.22
C GLU A 235 -5.02 6.58 24.66
N SER A 236 -3.68 6.59 24.71
CA SER A 236 -2.92 7.73 24.18
C SER A 236 -3.07 7.88 22.66
N ILE A 237 -3.19 6.78 21.90
CA ILE A 237 -3.39 6.82 20.45
C ILE A 237 -4.80 7.31 20.12
N ALA A 238 -5.81 6.82 20.83
CA ALA A 238 -7.18 7.29 20.68
C ALA A 238 -7.26 8.79 20.89
N GLU A 239 -6.75 9.32 22.01
CA GLU A 239 -6.78 10.75 22.30
C GLU A 239 -6.10 11.59 21.21
N LYS A 240 -4.90 11.20 20.79
CA LYS A 240 -4.09 11.99 19.85
C LYS A 240 -4.55 11.85 18.40
N GLU A 241 -4.73 10.62 17.91
CA GLU A 241 -5.01 10.37 16.49
C GLU A 241 -6.48 10.58 16.14
N VAL A 242 -7.43 10.17 17.00
CA VAL A 242 -8.86 10.46 16.78
C VAL A 242 -9.10 11.96 16.88
N GLY A 243 -8.47 12.63 17.86
CA GLY A 243 -8.48 14.09 17.98
C GLY A 243 -7.97 14.77 16.71
N ALA A 244 -6.80 14.36 16.22
CA ALA A 244 -6.21 14.90 14.99
C ALA A 244 -7.11 14.72 13.75
N ILE A 245 -7.80 13.58 13.60
CA ILE A 245 -8.73 13.33 12.50
C ILE A 245 -9.95 14.27 12.61
N LYS A 246 -10.53 14.41 13.82
CA LYS A 246 -11.68 15.30 14.06
C LYS A 246 -11.31 16.76 13.82
N ASP A 247 -10.15 17.20 14.30
CA ASP A 247 -9.64 18.55 14.06
C ASP A 247 -9.42 18.84 12.57
N ALA A 248 -8.92 17.86 11.81
CA ALA A 248 -8.78 18.00 10.36
C ALA A 248 -10.13 18.20 9.66
N ILE A 249 -11.14 17.41 10.04
CA ILE A 249 -12.51 17.52 9.52
C ILE A 249 -13.08 18.91 9.86
N ASP A 250 -12.94 19.34 11.11
CA ASP A 250 -13.45 20.61 11.61
C ASP A 250 -12.83 21.80 10.87
N GLU A 251 -11.51 21.76 10.67
CA GLU A 251 -10.77 22.79 9.94
C GLU A 251 -11.23 22.88 8.48
N ILE A 252 -11.40 21.75 7.79
CA ILE A 252 -11.94 21.74 6.41
C ILE A 252 -13.33 22.36 6.35
N TRP A 253 -14.21 21.99 7.29
CA TRP A 253 -15.59 22.48 7.32
C TRP A 253 -15.66 23.98 7.54
N ASN A 254 -14.84 24.49 8.45
CA ASN A 254 -14.75 25.91 8.77
C ASN A 254 -14.13 26.71 7.62
N GLU A 255 -12.97 26.28 7.09
CA GLU A 255 -12.27 26.98 6.00
C GLU A 255 -13.11 27.06 4.72
N ARG A 256 -13.83 25.98 4.38
CA ARG A 256 -14.65 25.90 3.18
C ARG A 256 -16.11 26.33 3.39
N LYS A 257 -16.48 26.69 4.61
CA LYS A 257 -17.84 27.08 5.01
C LYS A 257 -18.91 26.06 4.58
N LEU A 258 -18.59 24.77 4.70
CA LEU A 258 -19.49 23.68 4.32
C LEU A 258 -20.68 23.66 5.27
N GLN A 259 -21.90 23.69 4.72
CA GLN A 259 -23.16 23.66 5.48
C GLN A 259 -23.69 22.24 5.71
N ASP A 260 -23.10 21.27 5.03
CA ASP A 260 -23.52 19.88 5.11
C ASP A 260 -22.94 19.19 6.35
N THR A 261 -23.45 18.04 6.74
CA THR A 261 -22.98 17.31 7.93
C THR A 261 -21.54 16.83 7.77
N LYS A 262 -20.75 16.96 8.85
CA LYS A 262 -19.41 16.39 8.98
C LYS A 262 -19.49 14.85 8.87
N PRO A 263 -18.44 14.19 8.33
CA PRO A 263 -18.41 12.74 8.24
C PRO A 263 -18.40 12.08 9.61
N LEU A 264 -19.08 10.94 9.71
CA LEU A 264 -19.00 10.04 10.86
C LEU A 264 -17.67 9.26 10.81
N LEU A 265 -17.03 9.08 11.95
CA LEU A 265 -15.74 8.39 12.08
C LEU A 265 -15.87 7.05 12.81
N THR A 266 -15.26 6.01 12.24
CA THR A 266 -14.99 4.75 12.94
C THR A 266 -13.49 4.49 12.91
N PHE A 267 -12.88 4.24 14.06
CA PHE A 267 -11.45 4.03 14.23
C PHE A 267 -11.18 2.64 14.78
N ILE A 268 -10.44 1.83 14.01
CA ILE A 268 -10.18 0.41 14.29
C ILE A 268 -8.68 0.17 14.28
N VAL A 269 -8.13 -0.29 15.41
CA VAL A 269 -6.76 -0.79 15.48
C VAL A 269 -6.71 -2.24 15.00
N VAL A 270 -5.71 -2.60 14.21
CA VAL A 270 -5.48 -3.93 13.68
C VAL A 270 -4.15 -4.47 14.21
N GLY A 271 -4.22 -5.43 15.12
CA GLY A 271 -3.08 -6.15 15.67
C GLY A 271 -2.76 -7.42 14.88
N LYS A 272 -1.68 -7.42 14.10
CA LYS A 272 -1.19 -8.60 13.34
C LYS A 272 -0.17 -9.47 14.10
N SER A 273 0.34 -8.97 15.23
CA SER A 273 1.41 -9.60 16.01
C SER A 273 0.96 -9.82 17.45
N HIS A 274 0.35 -10.98 17.70
CA HIS A 274 -0.03 -11.43 19.04
C HIS A 274 0.23 -12.92 19.23
N HIS A 275 0.03 -13.41 20.46
CA HIS A 275 0.29 -14.80 20.84
C HIS A 275 -0.95 -15.71 20.76
N VAL A 276 -2.14 -15.16 20.49
CA VAL A 276 -3.38 -15.94 20.33
C VAL A 276 -3.37 -16.73 19.01
N VAL A 277 -3.75 -18.00 19.08
CA VAL A 277 -3.81 -18.94 17.95
C VAL A 277 -5.08 -19.78 18.08
N PHE A 278 -5.78 -20.01 16.96
CA PHE A 278 -7.03 -20.76 16.93
C PHE A 278 -6.85 -22.10 16.21
N PHE A 279 -7.41 -23.15 16.80
CA PHE A 279 -7.39 -24.51 16.25
C PHE A 279 -8.82 -25.00 15.99
N PRO A 280 -9.07 -25.71 14.89
CA PRO A 280 -10.37 -26.32 14.64
C PRO A 280 -10.64 -27.43 15.68
N GLN A 281 -11.86 -27.49 16.20
CA GLN A 281 -12.26 -28.55 17.15
C GLN A 281 -12.39 -29.92 16.47
N ASP A 282 -12.75 -29.90 15.18
CA ASP A 282 -13.05 -31.09 14.40
C ASP A 282 -12.54 -30.94 12.95
N GLU A 283 -12.40 -32.08 12.25
CA GLU A 283 -11.90 -32.12 10.87
C GLU A 283 -12.83 -31.44 9.85
N SER A 284 -14.11 -31.22 10.15
CA SER A 284 -15.02 -30.51 9.25
C SER A 284 -14.79 -29.00 9.30
N SER A 285 -14.26 -28.48 10.42
CA SER A 285 -13.96 -27.07 10.63
C SER A 285 -12.56 -26.65 10.15
N GLN A 286 -11.73 -27.60 9.69
CA GLN A 286 -10.38 -27.33 9.21
C GLN A 286 -10.32 -27.00 7.72
N ASP A 287 -9.28 -26.26 7.33
CA ASP A 287 -8.85 -26.10 5.95
C ASP A 287 -7.82 -27.18 5.56
N ARG A 288 -7.38 -27.17 4.30
CA ARG A 288 -6.39 -28.13 3.77
C ARG A 288 -5.04 -28.16 4.51
N THR A 289 -4.78 -27.18 5.37
CA THR A 289 -3.53 -27.05 6.14
C THR A 289 -3.71 -27.37 7.63
N GLY A 290 -4.92 -27.77 8.05
CA GLY A 290 -5.25 -28.02 9.45
C GLY A 290 -5.56 -26.76 10.27
N ASN A 291 -5.71 -25.60 9.62
CA ASN A 291 -6.08 -24.35 10.28
C ASN A 291 -7.59 -24.13 10.22
N VAL A 292 -8.12 -23.22 11.04
CA VAL A 292 -9.53 -22.78 10.90
C VAL A 292 -9.76 -22.14 9.52
N ARG A 293 -10.98 -22.26 8.99
CA ARG A 293 -11.31 -21.74 7.66
C ARG A 293 -11.22 -20.22 7.60
N ALA A 294 -10.90 -19.71 6.41
CA ALA A 294 -10.92 -18.26 6.15
C ALA A 294 -12.35 -17.72 6.35
N GLY A 295 -12.46 -16.61 7.09
CA GLY A 295 -13.73 -16.04 7.54
C GLY A 295 -14.12 -16.44 8.96
N PHE A 296 -13.34 -17.30 9.64
CA PHE A 296 -13.54 -17.56 11.06
C PHE A 296 -13.37 -16.28 11.88
N VAL A 297 -14.32 -16.04 12.78
CA VAL A 297 -14.32 -14.93 13.73
C VAL A 297 -14.37 -15.52 15.13
N ALA A 298 -13.58 -14.96 16.04
CA ALA A 298 -13.70 -15.19 17.46
C ALA A 298 -13.91 -13.84 18.16
N ASP A 299 -15.14 -13.62 18.58
CA ASP A 299 -15.54 -12.44 19.31
C ASP A 299 -16.12 -12.79 20.68
N GLU A 300 -16.36 -14.04 21.05
CA GLU A 300 -16.84 -14.42 22.40
C GLU A 300 -15.73 -15.06 23.25
N GLY A 301 -15.80 -14.89 24.58
CA GLY A 301 -14.88 -15.50 25.55
C GLY A 301 -13.47 -14.89 25.62
N LEU A 302 -13.03 -14.18 24.58
CA LEU A 302 -11.72 -13.51 24.50
C LEU A 302 -11.84 -11.98 24.35
N ARG A 303 -13.02 -11.42 24.64
CA ARG A 303 -13.28 -9.98 24.52
C ARG A 303 -12.42 -9.19 25.51
N HIS A 304 -11.95 -8.04 25.05
CA HIS A 304 -11.42 -7.03 25.94
C HIS A 304 -12.56 -6.47 26.84
N PRO A 305 -12.32 -6.24 28.14
CA PRO A 305 -13.39 -5.89 29.09
C PRO A 305 -14.03 -4.51 28.86
N VAL A 306 -13.37 -3.63 28.09
CA VAL A 306 -13.77 -2.22 27.89
C VAL A 306 -14.01 -1.92 26.40
N THR A 307 -13.00 -2.16 25.58
CA THR A 307 -13.02 -1.98 24.12
C THR A 307 -13.77 -3.08 23.39
N LEU A 308 -14.60 -2.72 22.41
CA LEU A 308 -15.21 -3.68 21.48
C LEU A 308 -14.11 -4.25 20.57
N ASP A 309 -13.95 -5.57 20.58
CA ASP A 309 -12.91 -6.24 19.80
C ASP A 309 -13.34 -7.60 19.24
N PHE A 310 -12.59 -8.07 18.24
CA PHE A 310 -12.75 -9.41 17.67
C PHE A 310 -11.47 -9.88 16.99
N TYR A 311 -11.29 -11.20 16.90
CA TYR A 311 -10.28 -11.82 16.05
C TYR A 311 -10.91 -12.28 14.75
N LEU A 312 -10.22 -12.08 13.63
CA LEU A 312 -10.66 -12.55 12.31
C LEU A 312 -9.51 -13.30 11.61
N GLN A 313 -9.73 -14.58 11.32
CA GLN A 313 -8.89 -15.35 10.42
C GLN A 313 -9.36 -15.17 8.98
N SER A 314 -8.94 -14.09 8.35
CA SER A 314 -9.39 -13.72 7.00
C SER A 314 -8.76 -14.53 5.86
N HIS A 315 -7.72 -15.33 6.12
CA HIS A 315 -6.94 -16.01 5.08
C HIS A 315 -6.70 -17.49 5.41
N ALA A 316 -6.55 -18.31 4.36
CA ALA A 316 -6.06 -19.68 4.49
C ALA A 316 -4.52 -19.68 4.55
N ALA A 317 -3.90 -20.33 5.54
CA ALA A 317 -2.44 -20.44 5.56
C ALA A 317 -1.94 -21.19 4.31
N VAL A 318 -0.78 -20.77 3.80
CA VAL A 318 -0.07 -21.56 2.77
C VAL A 318 0.78 -22.63 3.43
N LYS A 319 1.34 -22.33 4.61
CA LYS A 319 2.20 -23.19 5.40
C LYS A 319 2.17 -22.75 6.86
N GLY A 320 2.25 -23.70 7.77
CA GLY A 320 2.30 -23.45 9.21
C GLY A 320 0.94 -23.07 9.79
N THR A 321 0.96 -22.55 11.01
CA THR A 321 -0.25 -22.15 11.72
C THR A 321 -0.61 -20.71 11.36
N SER A 322 -1.87 -20.49 10.98
CA SER A 322 -2.43 -19.17 10.71
C SER A 322 -2.41 -18.30 11.96
N ARG A 323 -2.20 -17.00 11.76
CA ARG A 323 -2.47 -15.99 12.77
C ARG A 323 -3.69 -15.19 12.35
N SER A 324 -4.76 -15.28 13.12
CA SER A 324 -5.87 -14.33 13.04
C SER A 324 -5.35 -12.93 13.32
N SER A 325 -5.96 -11.91 12.73
CA SER A 325 -5.68 -10.52 13.12
C SER A 325 -6.69 -10.11 14.19
N HIS A 326 -6.24 -9.34 15.17
CA HIS A 326 -7.07 -8.76 16.23
C HIS A 326 -7.53 -7.35 15.84
N TYR A 327 -8.80 -7.05 16.04
CA TYR A 327 -9.40 -5.78 15.68
C TYR A 327 -10.00 -5.15 16.93
N SER A 328 -9.55 -3.96 17.30
CA SER A 328 -10.04 -3.23 18.47
C SER A 328 -10.65 -1.90 18.03
N VAL A 329 -11.92 -1.67 18.36
CA VAL A 329 -12.68 -0.50 17.93
C VAL A 329 -12.57 0.58 19.00
N LEU A 330 -11.77 1.61 18.73
CA LEU A 330 -11.52 2.72 19.67
C LEU A 330 -12.58 3.83 19.56
N LEU A 331 -13.24 3.94 18.39
CA LEU A 331 -14.37 4.83 18.16
C LEU A 331 -15.28 4.23 17.09
N ASP A 332 -16.60 4.30 17.29
CA ASP A 332 -17.56 4.01 16.23
C ASP A 332 -18.74 4.98 16.22
N GLU A 333 -18.83 5.78 15.16
CA GLU A 333 -19.96 6.67 14.89
C GLU A 333 -20.80 6.17 13.69
N ASN A 334 -20.35 5.15 12.95
CA ASN A 334 -21.00 4.69 11.71
C ASN A 334 -21.93 3.49 11.88
N PHE A 335 -21.63 2.59 12.82
CA PHE A 335 -22.27 1.27 12.91
C PHE A 335 -23.01 1.01 14.22
N SER A 336 -23.05 2.00 15.12
CA SER A 336 -23.72 1.90 16.42
C SER A 336 -23.26 0.68 17.23
N ALA A 337 -21.94 0.41 17.22
CA ALA A 337 -21.30 -0.73 17.86
C ALA A 337 -21.83 -2.11 17.39
N ASN A 338 -22.39 -2.19 16.18
CA ASN A 338 -22.77 -3.46 15.58
C ASN A 338 -21.52 -4.22 15.12
N ILE A 339 -21.12 -5.23 15.91
CA ILE A 339 -19.91 -6.00 15.69
C ILE A 339 -19.95 -6.82 14.38
N ASP A 340 -21.10 -7.40 14.03
CA ASP A 340 -21.27 -8.19 12.81
C ASP A 340 -20.94 -7.35 11.57
N LYS A 341 -21.38 -6.08 11.55
CA LYS A 341 -21.08 -5.17 10.44
C LYS A 341 -19.59 -4.86 10.34
N LEU A 342 -18.92 -4.70 11.48
CA LEU A 342 -17.48 -4.40 11.54
C LEU A 342 -16.65 -5.61 11.09
N GLN A 343 -17.04 -6.82 11.52
CA GLN A 343 -16.45 -8.08 11.10
C GLN A 343 -16.63 -8.30 9.58
N GLU A 344 -17.84 -8.13 9.07
CA GLU A 344 -18.15 -8.26 7.64
C GLU A 344 -17.36 -7.25 6.81
N LEU A 345 -17.26 -5.99 7.26
CA LEU A 345 -16.49 -4.96 6.58
C LEU A 345 -14.99 -5.31 6.54
N ALA A 346 -14.42 -5.68 7.69
CA ALA A 346 -13.00 -6.07 7.78
C ALA A 346 -12.70 -7.25 6.85
N PHE A 347 -13.56 -8.27 6.83
CA PHE A 347 -13.40 -9.45 5.97
C PHE A 347 -13.58 -9.12 4.48
N ALA A 348 -14.56 -8.27 4.13
CA ALA A 348 -14.75 -7.81 2.76
C ALA A 348 -13.51 -7.05 2.25
N LEU A 349 -12.94 -6.15 3.06
CA LEU A 349 -11.74 -5.40 2.70
C LEU A 349 -10.49 -6.29 2.57
N CYS A 350 -10.46 -7.48 3.18
CA CYS A 350 -9.39 -8.47 2.95
C CYS A 350 -9.43 -9.09 1.53
N HIS A 351 -10.56 -8.97 0.82
CA HIS A 351 -10.72 -9.46 -0.56
C HIS A 351 -10.42 -8.39 -1.62
N VAL A 352 -10.20 -7.14 -1.20
CA VAL A 352 -9.96 -6.00 -2.10
C VAL A 352 -8.48 -5.83 -2.46
N TYR A 353 -7.58 -6.63 -1.89
CA TYR A 353 -6.15 -6.51 -2.12
C TYR A 353 -5.75 -6.79 -3.57
N ALA A 354 -5.38 -5.74 -4.30
CA ALA A 354 -5.24 -5.75 -5.75
C ALA A 354 -4.12 -6.66 -6.28
N LYS A 355 -3.17 -7.08 -5.44
CA LYS A 355 -2.00 -7.87 -5.87
C LYS A 355 -2.24 -9.38 -5.84
N ALA A 356 -3.42 -9.83 -5.42
CA ALA A 356 -3.70 -11.26 -5.25
C ALA A 356 -5.17 -11.60 -5.56
N THR A 357 -5.42 -12.82 -6.04
CA THR A 357 -6.75 -13.39 -6.26
C THR A 357 -7.22 -14.24 -5.07
N ARG A 358 -6.85 -13.82 -3.86
CA ARG A 358 -7.15 -14.52 -2.61
C ARG A 358 -7.34 -13.50 -1.50
N SER A 359 -8.15 -13.86 -0.51
CA SER A 359 -8.20 -13.11 0.74
C SER A 359 -6.82 -13.12 1.42
N VAL A 360 -6.46 -11.96 1.97
CA VAL A 360 -5.21 -11.71 2.68
C VAL A 360 -5.47 -11.53 4.19
N SER A 361 -4.43 -11.51 5.02
CA SER A 361 -4.58 -11.66 6.49
C SER A 361 -5.08 -10.41 7.22
N ILE A 362 -5.05 -9.25 6.58
CA ILE A 362 -5.48 -7.95 7.11
C ILE A 362 -6.17 -7.16 5.98
N PRO A 363 -6.98 -6.14 6.29
CA PRO A 363 -7.69 -5.38 5.27
C PRO A 363 -6.72 -4.75 4.26
N ALA A 364 -7.13 -4.69 2.99
CA ALA A 364 -6.35 -4.05 1.93
C ALA A 364 -5.77 -2.66 2.30
N PRO A 365 -6.50 -1.71 2.93
CA PRO A 365 -5.93 -0.43 3.35
C PRO A 365 -4.73 -0.58 4.29
N VAL A 366 -4.77 -1.53 5.23
CA VAL A 366 -3.67 -1.77 6.17
C VAL A 366 -2.44 -2.31 5.43
N TYR A 367 -2.63 -3.30 4.55
CA TYR A 367 -1.55 -3.79 3.69
C TYR A 367 -0.96 -2.72 2.78
N TYR A 368 -1.77 -1.79 2.29
CA TYR A 368 -1.29 -0.70 1.44
C TYR A 368 -0.47 0.31 2.24
N ALA A 369 -0.85 0.59 3.49
CA ALA A 369 -0.05 1.42 4.41
C ALA A 369 1.35 0.80 4.63
N ASP A 370 1.42 -0.50 4.97
CA ASP A 370 2.69 -1.25 5.07
C ASP A 370 3.56 -1.09 3.80
N LEU A 371 2.95 -1.21 2.62
CA LEU A 371 3.67 -1.09 1.34
C LEU A 371 4.18 0.33 1.09
N VAL A 372 3.48 1.36 1.56
CA VAL A 372 3.89 2.75 1.46
C VAL A 372 5.01 3.05 2.44
N CYS A 373 4.92 2.59 3.69
CA CYS A 373 6.02 2.65 4.66
C CYS A 373 7.30 2.02 4.08
N ALA A 374 7.19 0.84 3.47
CA ALA A 374 8.31 0.16 2.82
C ALA A 374 8.91 0.91 1.62
N ARG A 375 8.27 1.98 1.13
CA ARG A 375 8.83 2.84 0.08
C ARG A 375 9.57 4.05 0.61
N GLY A 376 9.49 4.35 1.91
CA GLY A 376 10.12 5.54 2.49
C GLY A 376 11.61 5.65 2.16
N GLU A 377 12.34 4.53 2.06
CA GLU A 377 13.75 4.54 1.66
C GLU A 377 13.99 5.12 0.24
N PHE A 378 13.02 4.97 -0.68
CA PHE A 378 13.16 5.43 -2.07
C PHE A 378 12.92 6.94 -2.23
N HIS A 379 12.47 7.63 -1.18
CA HIS A 379 12.31 9.09 -1.19
C HIS A 379 13.63 9.83 -1.07
N PHE A 380 14.66 9.17 -0.56
CA PHE A 380 16.01 9.72 -0.47
C PHE A 380 16.75 9.50 -1.78
N ARG A 381 17.63 10.44 -2.13
CA ARG A 381 18.52 10.26 -3.28
C ARG A 381 19.41 9.04 -3.04
N PRO A 382 19.52 8.11 -4.02
CA PRO A 382 20.35 6.90 -3.88
C PRO A 382 21.81 7.17 -3.55
N ASP A 383 22.33 8.34 -3.96
CA ASP A 383 23.70 8.78 -3.72
C ASP A 383 23.85 9.68 -2.48
N SER A 384 22.80 9.79 -1.66
CA SER A 384 22.88 10.58 -0.43
C SER A 384 23.69 9.85 0.65
N ASN A 385 24.44 10.61 1.43
CA ASN A 385 25.12 10.12 2.64
C ASN A 385 24.14 9.71 3.73
N LEU A 386 22.84 10.04 3.58
CA LEU A 386 21.73 9.56 4.39
C LEU A 386 21.36 8.15 3.95
N ALA A 387 22.33 7.24 4.03
CA ALA A 387 22.14 5.90 3.55
C ALA A 387 21.27 5.13 4.56
N PHE A 388 20.21 4.49 4.06
CA PHE A 388 19.52 3.40 4.75
C PHE A 388 20.40 2.13 4.85
N THR A 389 21.73 2.23 4.87
CA THR A 389 22.64 1.11 5.12
C THR A 389 22.66 0.76 6.61
N ASP A 390 22.80 -0.52 6.93
CA ASP A 390 22.58 -1.08 8.27
C ASP A 390 23.79 -0.93 9.24
N ASP A 391 24.79 -0.11 8.87
CA ASP A 391 26.08 -0.08 9.56
C ASP A 391 26.16 0.88 10.77
N SER A 392 25.09 1.61 11.12
CA SER A 392 25.07 2.45 12.31
C SER A 392 24.57 1.68 13.55
N THR A 393 25.45 0.88 14.13
CA THR A 393 25.21 0.17 15.41
C THR A 393 25.42 1.09 16.62
N MET A 394 24.72 0.80 17.72
CA MET A 394 24.72 1.62 18.93
C MET A 394 26.01 1.49 19.75
N THR A 395 26.57 2.63 20.16
CA THR A 395 27.38 2.77 21.39
C THR A 395 26.61 3.65 22.37
N SER A 396 26.72 3.37 23.67
CA SER A 396 25.94 3.97 24.76
C SER A 396 26.15 5.49 24.97
N ASN A 397 26.98 6.14 24.16
CA ASN A 397 27.35 7.56 24.28
C ASN A 397 26.97 8.42 23.04
N SER A 398 26.01 8.00 22.22
CA SER A 398 25.66 8.77 21.02
C SER A 398 24.84 10.05 21.33
N ALA A 399 25.22 11.18 20.73
CA ALA A 399 24.48 12.47 20.74
C ALA A 399 22.97 12.29 20.41
N PRO A 400 22.05 13.21 20.77
CA PRO A 400 20.61 13.10 20.45
C PRO A 400 20.32 12.86 18.96
N PHE A 401 19.18 12.23 18.64
CA PHE A 401 18.84 11.96 17.24
C PHE A 401 18.36 13.26 16.59
N ASP A 402 19.08 13.71 15.58
CA ASP A 402 18.69 14.87 14.78
C ASP A 402 17.93 14.42 13.53
N ILE A 403 16.64 14.79 13.46
CA ILE A 403 15.76 14.47 12.34
C ILE A 403 15.89 15.45 11.18
N ALA A 404 16.38 16.68 11.41
CA ALA A 404 16.36 17.75 10.42
C ALA A 404 17.12 17.42 9.11
N PRO A 405 18.30 16.74 9.14
CA PRO A 405 18.96 16.30 7.91
C PRO A 405 18.11 15.31 7.11
N TRP A 406 17.35 14.44 7.79
CA TRP A 406 16.47 13.47 7.15
C TRP A 406 15.26 14.16 6.51
N GLU A 407 14.64 15.12 7.20
CA GLU A 407 13.51 15.88 6.65
C GLU A 407 13.92 16.66 5.40
N LYS A 408 15.09 17.29 5.43
CA LYS A 408 15.65 17.98 4.26
C LYS A 408 15.95 17.03 3.09
N GLY A 409 16.27 15.77 3.39
CA GLY A 409 16.58 14.74 2.40
C GLY A 409 15.35 14.00 1.85
N PHE A 410 14.22 14.02 2.55
CA PHE A 410 13.01 13.28 2.20
C PHE A 410 12.22 14.02 1.12
N LEU A 411 12.29 13.52 -0.12
CA LEU A 411 11.61 14.16 -1.25
C LEU A 411 10.15 13.70 -1.36
N PRO A 412 9.21 14.58 -1.75
CA PRO A 412 7.82 14.18 -1.96
C PRO A 412 7.67 13.29 -3.19
N VAL A 413 6.62 12.45 -3.20
CA VAL A 413 6.23 11.71 -4.40
C VAL A 413 5.88 12.70 -5.53
N ASN A 414 6.27 12.36 -6.75
CA ASN A 414 5.96 13.15 -7.91
C ASN A 414 4.43 13.31 -8.07
N ARG A 415 3.98 14.53 -8.38
CA ARG A 415 2.55 14.86 -8.50
C ARG A 415 1.79 13.95 -9.47
N ALA A 416 2.43 13.45 -10.53
CA ALA A 416 1.83 12.51 -11.47
C ALA A 416 1.52 11.14 -10.82
N SER A 417 2.41 10.68 -9.94
CA SER A 417 2.27 9.41 -9.21
C SER A 417 1.31 9.50 -8.02
N ASN A 418 1.09 10.69 -7.44
CA ASN A 418 0.21 10.91 -6.27
C ASN A 418 -1.24 10.42 -6.46
N LYS A 419 -1.70 10.31 -7.71
CA LYS A 419 -3.06 9.85 -8.04
C LYS A 419 -3.17 8.37 -8.34
N THR A 420 -2.05 7.65 -8.26
CA THR A 420 -1.92 6.24 -8.66
C THR A 420 -1.55 5.39 -7.46
N MET A 421 -1.79 4.08 -7.57
CA MET A 421 -1.32 3.11 -6.59
C MET A 421 0.16 2.75 -6.85
N TYR A 422 1.04 3.76 -6.98
CA TYR A 422 2.47 3.60 -7.31
C TYR A 422 3.20 2.63 -6.37
N PHE A 423 2.67 2.49 -5.16
CA PHE A 423 3.21 1.68 -4.08
C PHE A 423 3.04 0.15 -4.25
N LEU A 424 2.15 -0.30 -5.14
CA LEU A 424 1.94 -1.72 -5.40
C LEU A 424 3.16 -2.43 -5.98
#